data_AF-A0A1E4F015-F1
#
_entry.id   AF-A0A1E4F015-F1
#
_cell.length_a   1.000
_cell.length_b   1.000
_cell.length_c   1.000
_cell.angle_alpha   90.00
_cell.angle_beta   90.00
_cell.angle_gamma   90.00
#
_symmetry.space_group_name_H-M   'P 1'
#
loop_
_entity.id
_entity.type
_entity.pdbx_description
1 polymer ?
#
loop_
_entity_poly.entity_id
_entity_poly.type
_entity_poly.pdbx_seq_one_letter_code
_entity_poly.pdbx_strand_id
1 'polypeptide(L)'
;MVVFQDAQGLVFYPPSQIAALTPTFPGRWRVVARDGTVGYCWSLPEGPWVPLGASLVAPQFLSSGMDLGGWVHGACSLDAVLFEPPAGDDSIWAWRKGEWLTDGGPVAAELSEEEVLLSHPDMRLARRGFCFNWRRLRRLLRAPGSDVALVFDNGERQLVRFEGLDVLRQSLGLENLFGLGNQALWTYHLRDFPFELSACSGERLRELFPDLRELIGNFLWQAIAYQRQGLDLEYGAQIRGYWYFPLCPAVFRAGFITRRDKEQARLIYEEMLGKLIGEQRLFDYSDLGFEEEEKHFRHYGRLPVVLMVEKKSLLKRVEALLDLGVCALCTGGTPRLISSEYFAKGLLRVHSGPILVIAYVDYDPGGWWAARTLVSHLRRFGVECELRPLYLVEPSRYTAEELGLYGLPLDEDDPRADGWFAETGGIAGERRVIYANSLRPAARVRAALVEMLEREGRLGS
;
A
#
# COMPACT_ATOMS: atom_id res chain seq x y z
N MET A 1 -19.95 21.52 -3.32
CA MET A 1 -20.24 20.15 -2.87
C MET A 1 -18.97 19.56 -2.31
N VAL A 2 -19.13 18.66 -1.35
CA VAL A 2 -18.08 17.78 -0.87
C VAL A 2 -18.16 16.48 -1.66
N VAL A 3 -17.06 16.15 -2.35
CA VAL A 3 -16.92 14.91 -3.10
C VAL A 3 -15.96 14.01 -2.32
N PHE A 4 -16.40 12.81 -2.02
CA PHE A 4 -15.59 11.83 -1.31
C PHE A 4 -15.89 10.42 -1.83
N GLN A 5 -15.09 9.44 -1.46
CA GLN A 5 -15.19 8.07 -1.93
C GLN A 5 -15.51 7.12 -0.77
N ASP A 6 -16.58 6.34 -0.91
CA ASP A 6 -16.91 5.24 0.00
C ASP A 6 -16.61 3.87 -0.65
N ALA A 7 -17.06 2.79 -0.01
CA ALA A 7 -16.84 1.43 -0.51
C ALA A 7 -17.52 1.14 -1.87
N GLN A 8 -18.52 1.93 -2.26
CA GLN A 8 -19.32 1.72 -3.47
C GLN A 8 -18.96 2.67 -4.61
N GLY A 9 -18.27 3.78 -4.34
CA GLY A 9 -17.83 4.72 -5.36
C GLY A 9 -17.74 6.16 -4.87
N LEU A 10 -17.81 7.09 -5.82
CA LEU A 10 -17.82 8.53 -5.50
C LEU A 10 -19.21 8.95 -5.03
N VAL A 11 -19.24 9.72 -3.95
CA VAL A 11 -20.43 10.28 -3.33
C VAL A 11 -20.34 11.80 -3.27
N PHE A 12 -21.51 12.44 -3.37
CA PHE A 12 -21.66 13.89 -3.52
C PHE A 12 -22.65 14.40 -2.49
N TYR A 13 -22.15 15.18 -1.53
CA TYR A 13 -22.97 15.78 -0.48
C TYR A 13 -22.76 17.29 -0.45
N PRO A 14 -23.80 18.09 -0.20
CA PRO A 14 -23.61 19.49 0.14
C PRO A 14 -22.87 19.61 1.47
N PRO A 15 -22.09 20.68 1.71
CA PRO A 15 -21.40 20.89 2.99
C PRO A 15 -22.33 20.79 4.21
N SER A 16 -23.59 21.23 4.07
CA SER A 16 -24.63 21.16 5.11
C SER A 16 -25.06 19.75 5.51
N GLN A 17 -24.62 18.72 4.79
CA GLN A 17 -24.87 17.32 5.10
C GLN A 17 -23.61 16.58 5.57
N ILE A 18 -22.50 17.29 5.84
CA ILE A 18 -21.30 16.67 6.41
C ILE A 18 -21.29 16.89 7.92
N ALA A 19 -21.24 15.79 8.68
CA ALA A 19 -21.15 15.78 10.12
C ALA A 19 -19.73 16.01 10.62
N ALA A 20 -18.75 15.34 10.02
CA ALA A 20 -17.36 15.46 10.43
C ALA A 20 -16.37 15.25 9.28
N LEU A 21 -15.23 15.91 9.40
CA LEU A 21 -14.04 15.77 8.57
C LEU A 21 -12.86 15.53 9.52
N THR A 22 -12.19 14.39 9.39
CA THR A 22 -11.06 14.03 10.27
C THR A 22 -9.84 13.68 9.43
N PRO A 23 -8.67 14.31 9.65
CA PRO A 23 -7.46 13.94 8.94
C PRO A 23 -7.09 12.51 9.32
N THR A 24 -6.75 11.70 8.31
CA THR A 24 -6.40 10.30 8.46
C THR A 24 -5.27 9.91 7.51
N PHE A 25 -4.59 8.81 7.83
CA PHE A 25 -3.52 8.27 7.00
C PHE A 25 -4.05 7.84 5.60
N PRO A 26 -3.30 8.04 4.50
CA PRO A 26 -1.96 8.63 4.37
C PRO A 26 -2.00 10.08 3.89
N GLY A 27 -2.71 10.96 4.61
CA GLY A 27 -2.90 12.35 4.18
C GLY A 27 -4.22 12.56 3.43
N ARG A 28 -5.25 11.81 3.83
CA ARG A 28 -6.63 11.97 3.35
C ARG A 28 -7.50 12.46 4.50
N TRP A 29 -8.75 12.80 4.22
CA TRP A 29 -9.75 13.20 5.20
C TRP A 29 -10.86 12.17 5.21
N ARG A 30 -11.10 11.55 6.37
CA ARG A 30 -12.32 10.78 6.62
C ARG A 30 -13.49 11.76 6.69
N VAL A 31 -14.49 11.51 5.87
CA VAL A 31 -15.73 12.27 5.80
C VAL A 31 -16.85 11.41 6.38
N VAL A 32 -17.61 11.97 7.31
CA VAL A 32 -18.84 11.36 7.83
C VAL A 32 -20.00 12.27 7.48
N ALA A 33 -20.95 11.76 6.71
CA ALA A 33 -22.15 12.47 6.34
C ALA A 33 -23.22 12.39 7.44
N ARG A 34 -24.23 13.25 7.36
CA ARG A 34 -25.39 13.32 8.26
C ARG A 34 -26.21 12.02 8.27
N ASP A 35 -26.14 11.18 7.25
CA ASP A 35 -26.83 9.89 7.23
C ASP A 35 -25.95 8.73 7.74
N GLY A 36 -24.74 9.03 8.24
CA GLY A 36 -23.77 8.04 8.69
C GLY A 36 -22.91 7.47 7.56
N THR A 37 -23.07 7.91 6.31
CA THR A 37 -22.17 7.51 5.21
C THR A 37 -20.74 7.93 5.53
N VAL A 38 -19.81 6.98 5.47
CA VAL A 38 -18.38 7.21 5.71
C VAL A 38 -17.60 7.00 4.42
N GLY A 39 -16.72 7.95 4.09
CA GLY A 39 -15.75 7.78 3.01
C GLY A 39 -14.58 8.75 3.15
N TYR A 40 -13.87 9.00 2.06
CA TYR A 40 -12.59 9.70 2.09
C TYR A 40 -12.42 10.69 0.95
N CYS A 41 -11.85 11.85 1.23
CA CYS A 41 -11.41 12.83 0.23
C CYS A 41 -9.94 13.19 0.46
N TRP A 42 -9.25 13.72 -0.56
CA TRP A 42 -7.80 14.01 -0.49
C TRP A 42 -7.49 15.49 -0.29
N SER A 43 -8.46 16.36 -0.51
CA SER A 43 -8.40 17.77 -0.17
C SER A 43 -9.39 18.05 0.94
N LEU A 44 -8.99 18.94 1.87
CA LEU A 44 -9.91 19.46 2.87
C LEU A 44 -10.97 20.30 2.17
N PRO A 45 -12.26 19.94 2.22
CA PRO A 45 -13.31 20.77 1.66
C PRO A 45 -13.45 22.07 2.45
N GLU A 46 -13.81 23.16 1.77
CA GLU A 46 -14.21 24.40 2.42
C GLU A 46 -15.61 24.26 3.02
N GLY A 47 -15.82 24.83 4.21
CA GLY A 47 -17.13 24.89 4.83
C GLY A 47 -17.10 25.41 6.26
N PRO A 48 -18.28 25.66 6.84
CA PRO A 48 -18.41 26.36 8.12
C PRO A 48 -18.22 25.45 9.35
N TRP A 49 -17.58 24.29 9.19
CA TRP A 49 -17.33 23.34 10.29
C TRP A 49 -16.42 23.94 11.37
N VAL A 50 -16.65 23.55 12.62
CA VAL A 50 -15.91 24.04 13.78
C VAL A 50 -14.79 23.05 14.14
N PRO A 51 -13.57 23.52 14.45
CA PRO A 51 -12.51 22.64 14.94
C PRO A 51 -12.87 21.99 16.29
N LEU A 52 -12.70 20.67 16.36
CA LEU A 52 -12.80 19.87 17.58
C LEU A 52 -11.68 18.83 17.61
N GLY A 53 -10.63 19.12 18.39
CA GLY A 53 -9.39 18.34 18.36
C GLY A 53 -8.74 18.41 16.98
N ALA A 54 -8.46 17.25 16.38
CA ALA A 54 -7.92 17.17 15.02
C ALA A 54 -9.03 17.21 13.94
N SER A 55 -10.30 17.10 14.32
CA SER A 55 -11.43 17.05 13.40
C SER A 55 -12.04 18.43 13.17
N LEU A 56 -12.74 18.59 12.05
CA LEU A 56 -13.72 19.65 11.84
C LEU A 56 -15.11 19.02 11.89
N VAL A 57 -16.03 19.59 12.68
CA VAL A 57 -17.34 19.00 12.93
C VAL A 57 -18.46 20.02 12.72
N ALA A 58 -19.66 19.52 12.41
CA ALA A 58 -20.91 20.26 12.51
C ALA A 58 -21.59 19.84 13.83
N PRO A 59 -21.51 20.65 14.90
CA PRO A 59 -21.91 20.23 16.26
C PRO A 59 -23.35 19.72 16.37
N GLN A 60 -24.27 20.25 15.57
CA GLN A 60 -25.67 19.81 15.52
C GLN A 60 -25.88 18.35 15.09
N PHE A 61 -24.87 17.72 14.48
CA PHE A 61 -24.91 16.32 14.05
C PHE A 61 -24.16 15.38 15.00
N LEU A 62 -23.62 15.90 16.11
CA LEU A 62 -22.98 15.11 17.14
C LEU A 62 -23.96 14.76 18.25
N SER A 63 -23.91 13.52 18.72
CA SER A 63 -24.61 13.07 19.93
C SER A 63 -23.59 12.67 20.98
N SER A 64 -23.52 13.41 22.10
CA SER A 64 -22.54 13.19 23.17
C SER A 64 -21.08 13.18 22.66
N GLY A 65 -20.76 14.03 21.67
CA GLY A 65 -19.43 14.08 21.06
C GLY A 65 -19.13 12.97 20.05
N MET A 66 -20.12 12.14 19.69
CA MET A 66 -20.02 11.08 18.69
C MET A 66 -20.76 11.48 17.40
N ASP A 67 -20.15 11.24 16.25
CA ASP A 67 -20.82 11.42 14.95
C ASP A 67 -21.71 10.21 14.59
N LEU A 68 -22.50 10.33 13.53
CA LEU A 68 -23.40 9.25 13.08
C LEU A 68 -22.66 8.07 12.42
N GLY A 69 -21.37 8.22 12.15
CA GLY A 69 -20.47 7.14 11.78
C GLY A 69 -19.94 6.35 12.98
N GLY A 70 -20.22 6.79 14.21
CA GLY A 70 -19.79 6.16 15.46
C GLY A 70 -18.44 6.66 15.97
N TRP A 71 -17.83 7.67 15.36
CA TRP A 71 -16.52 8.20 15.79
C TRP A 71 -16.69 9.22 16.92
N VAL A 72 -15.83 9.10 17.93
CA VAL A 72 -15.78 10.03 19.06
C VAL A 72 -14.81 11.17 18.76
N HIS A 73 -15.27 12.40 18.92
CA HIS A 73 -14.47 13.62 18.71
C HIS A 73 -14.18 14.36 20.03
N GLY A 74 -14.73 13.88 21.14
CA GLY A 74 -14.65 14.51 22.46
C GLY A 74 -15.95 15.24 22.82
N ALA A 75 -16.24 15.32 24.12
CA ALA A 75 -17.40 16.05 24.61
C ALA A 75 -17.08 17.54 24.71
N CYS A 76 -17.86 18.37 24.01
CA CYS A 76 -17.77 19.82 24.12
C CYS A 76 -19.14 20.44 23.80
N SER A 77 -19.47 21.54 24.48
CA SER A 77 -20.59 22.39 24.09
C SER A 77 -20.08 23.36 23.02
N LEU A 78 -20.47 23.13 21.77
CA LEU A 78 -20.18 24.02 20.64
C LEU A 78 -21.51 24.53 20.07
N ASP A 79 -21.51 25.78 19.61
CA ASP A 79 -22.67 26.35 18.94
C ASP A 79 -22.93 25.66 17.60
N ALA A 80 -24.22 25.53 17.25
CA ALA A 80 -24.61 24.96 15.97
C ALA A 80 -24.11 25.84 14.82
N VAL A 81 -23.61 25.18 13.78
CA VAL A 81 -23.17 25.87 12.56
C VAL A 81 -24.39 26.19 11.70
N LEU A 82 -24.51 27.45 11.28
CA LEU A 82 -25.51 27.84 10.30
C LEU A 82 -24.97 27.57 8.90
N PHE A 83 -25.68 26.72 8.15
CA PHE A 83 -25.45 26.55 6.73
C PHE A 83 -26.43 27.44 5.98
N GLU A 84 -25.91 28.27 5.08
CA GLU A 84 -26.77 28.99 4.15
C GLU A 84 -27.55 27.98 3.31
N PRO A 85 -28.89 28.13 3.18
CA PRO A 85 -29.65 27.28 2.30
C PRO A 85 -29.09 27.46 0.87
N PRO A 86 -28.85 26.37 0.14
CA PRO A 86 -28.33 26.46 -1.21
C PRO A 86 -29.30 27.28 -2.07
N ALA A 87 -28.82 28.35 -2.70
CA ALA A 87 -29.65 29.19 -3.57
C ALA A 87 -29.94 28.45 -4.88
N GLY A 88 -31.20 28.12 -5.19
CA GLY A 88 -31.57 27.45 -6.44
C GLY A 88 -32.90 26.70 -6.36
N ASP A 89 -33.37 26.19 -7.50
CA ASP A 89 -34.54 25.33 -7.57
C ASP A 89 -34.12 23.86 -7.41
N ASP A 90 -34.27 23.34 -6.20
CA ASP A 90 -33.97 21.95 -5.90
C ASP A 90 -34.99 20.98 -6.51
N SER A 91 -36.10 21.44 -7.10
CA SER A 91 -37.05 20.54 -7.77
C SER A 91 -36.50 19.97 -9.09
N ILE A 92 -35.53 20.65 -9.70
CA ILE A 92 -34.91 20.28 -10.97
C ILE A 92 -33.66 19.43 -10.72
N TRP A 93 -33.66 18.18 -11.19
CA TRP A 93 -32.51 17.29 -11.09
C TRP A 93 -31.71 17.19 -12.39
N ALA A 94 -32.32 17.47 -13.55
CA ALA A 94 -31.61 17.50 -14.83
C ALA A 94 -32.31 18.31 -15.92
N TRP A 95 -31.62 18.47 -17.04
CA TRP A 95 -32.15 18.97 -18.31
C TRP A 95 -31.79 17.99 -19.43
N ARG A 96 -32.75 17.70 -20.32
CA ARG A 96 -32.54 16.80 -21.44
C ARG A 96 -33.32 17.25 -22.66
N LYS A 97 -32.59 17.63 -23.73
CA LYS A 97 -33.17 17.95 -25.05
C LYS A 97 -34.37 18.91 -25.00
N GLY A 98 -34.26 20.00 -24.24
CA GLY A 98 -35.32 21.01 -24.13
C GLY A 98 -36.39 20.68 -23.09
N GLU A 99 -36.13 19.75 -22.16
CA GLU A 99 -37.01 19.45 -21.03
C GLU A 99 -36.24 19.56 -19.71
N TRP A 100 -36.83 20.26 -18.74
CA TRP A 100 -36.47 20.16 -17.33
C TRP A 100 -36.99 18.85 -16.76
N LEU A 101 -36.10 18.07 -16.14
CA LEU A 101 -36.45 16.86 -15.43
C LEU A 101 -36.58 17.24 -13.95
N THR A 102 -37.81 17.18 -13.45
CA THR A 102 -38.15 17.53 -12.07
C THR A 102 -38.63 16.32 -11.29
N ASP A 103 -38.78 16.46 -9.97
CA ASP A 103 -39.40 15.43 -9.12
C ASP A 103 -40.88 15.18 -9.48
N GLY A 104 -41.56 16.16 -10.09
CA GLY A 104 -42.93 16.04 -10.60
C GLY A 104 -43.04 15.49 -12.02
N GLY A 105 -41.90 15.18 -12.67
CA GLY A 105 -41.81 14.74 -14.05
C GLY A 105 -41.22 15.78 -15.01
N PRO A 106 -41.14 15.46 -16.32
CA PRO A 106 -40.58 16.36 -17.32
C PRO A 106 -41.46 17.59 -17.56
N VAL A 107 -40.84 18.77 -17.67
CA VAL A 107 -41.48 20.05 -18.00
C VAL A 107 -40.71 20.69 -19.15
N ALA A 108 -41.39 21.31 -20.12
CA ALA A 108 -40.70 21.96 -21.23
C ALA A 108 -39.73 23.06 -20.75
N ALA A 109 -38.52 23.07 -21.29
CA ALA A 109 -37.52 24.10 -21.10
C ALA A 109 -37.34 24.84 -22.43
N GLU A 110 -37.77 26.10 -22.51
CA GLU A 110 -37.57 26.95 -23.69
C GLU A 110 -36.12 27.46 -23.80
N LEU A 111 -35.15 26.62 -23.46
CA LEU A 111 -33.73 26.94 -23.37
C LEU A 111 -32.89 25.86 -24.07
N SER A 112 -31.86 26.31 -24.78
CA SER A 112 -30.82 25.46 -25.33
C SER A 112 -29.84 24.96 -24.25
N GLU A 113 -29.03 23.96 -24.58
CA GLU A 113 -28.01 23.41 -23.67
C GLU A 113 -27.02 24.49 -23.18
N GLU A 114 -26.59 25.38 -24.09
CA GLU A 114 -25.65 26.45 -23.78
C GLU A 114 -26.30 27.49 -22.85
N GLU A 115 -27.56 27.86 -23.10
CA GLU A 115 -28.30 28.77 -22.24
C GLU A 115 -28.53 28.18 -20.85
N VAL A 116 -28.80 26.88 -20.75
CA VAL A 116 -28.93 26.18 -19.46
C VAL A 116 -27.64 26.25 -18.66
N LEU A 117 -26.50 25.92 -19.27
CA LEU A 117 -25.20 25.95 -18.59
C LEU A 117 -24.77 27.37 -18.20
N LEU A 118 -25.18 28.39 -18.97
CA LEU A 118 -24.87 29.79 -18.69
C LEU A 118 -25.75 30.38 -17.57
N SER A 119 -27.05 30.08 -17.59
CA SER A 119 -28.03 30.67 -16.67
C SER A 119 -28.20 29.90 -15.35
N HIS A 120 -27.84 28.61 -15.33
CA HIS A 120 -27.95 27.77 -14.13
C HIS A 120 -26.56 27.28 -13.68
N PRO A 121 -25.90 27.97 -12.74
CA PRO A 121 -24.52 27.67 -12.32
C PRO A 121 -24.35 26.30 -11.64
N ASP A 122 -25.45 25.63 -11.30
CA ASP A 122 -25.46 24.27 -10.74
C ASP A 122 -25.66 23.17 -11.80
N MET A 123 -25.90 23.53 -13.06
CA MET A 123 -25.99 22.55 -14.12
C MET A 123 -24.58 22.16 -14.59
N ARG A 124 -24.38 20.87 -14.84
CA ARG A 124 -23.15 20.30 -15.39
C ARG A 124 -23.47 19.44 -16.59
N LEU A 125 -22.61 19.52 -17.61
CA LEU A 125 -22.74 18.70 -18.81
C LEU A 125 -22.26 17.28 -18.52
N ALA A 126 -23.12 16.29 -18.74
CA ALA A 126 -22.72 14.87 -18.68
C ALA A 126 -22.41 14.32 -20.07
N ARG A 127 -23.19 14.73 -21.07
CA ARG A 127 -22.96 14.46 -22.50
C ARG A 127 -23.83 15.42 -23.33
N ARG A 128 -23.60 15.49 -24.63
CA ARG A 128 -24.44 16.28 -25.54
C ARG A 128 -25.93 15.93 -25.40
N GLY A 129 -26.75 16.95 -25.19
CA GLY A 129 -28.18 16.89 -24.97
C GLY A 129 -28.61 16.50 -23.56
N PHE A 130 -27.68 16.46 -22.59
CA PHE A 130 -27.99 16.09 -21.20
C PHE A 130 -27.09 16.83 -20.19
N CYS A 131 -27.72 17.71 -19.42
CA CYS A 131 -27.13 18.39 -18.28
C CYS A 131 -27.80 17.90 -16.99
N PHE A 132 -27.10 17.93 -15.88
CA PHE A 132 -27.65 17.53 -14.59
C PHE A 132 -27.34 18.55 -13.51
N ASN A 133 -28.23 18.67 -12.53
CA ASN A 133 -28.00 19.50 -11.36
C ASN A 133 -27.04 18.75 -10.42
N TRP A 134 -25.81 19.25 -10.30
CA TRP A 134 -24.77 18.57 -9.51
C TRP A 134 -25.05 18.55 -8.00
N ARG A 135 -25.95 19.40 -7.50
CA ARG A 135 -26.37 19.40 -6.08
C ARG A 135 -27.26 18.21 -5.74
N ARG A 136 -28.02 17.76 -6.74
CA ARG A 136 -28.93 16.62 -6.70
C ARG A 136 -28.21 15.30 -6.97
N LEU A 137 -27.00 15.34 -7.55
CA LEU A 137 -26.15 14.16 -7.71
C LEU A 137 -25.75 13.63 -6.32
N ARG A 138 -25.89 12.31 -6.12
CA ARG A 138 -25.50 11.63 -4.88
C ARG A 138 -24.38 10.63 -5.09
N ARG A 139 -24.39 9.88 -6.20
CA ARG A 139 -23.37 8.84 -6.48
C ARG A 139 -22.97 8.75 -7.95
N LEU A 140 -21.73 8.34 -8.17
CA LEU A 140 -21.27 7.74 -9.41
C LEU A 140 -21.01 6.26 -9.17
N LEU A 141 -21.73 5.41 -9.90
CA LEU A 141 -21.56 3.95 -9.82
C LEU A 141 -20.96 3.43 -11.12
N ARG A 142 -20.04 2.47 -11.02
CA ARG A 142 -19.53 1.76 -12.19
C ARG A 142 -20.63 0.88 -12.77
N ALA A 143 -20.91 1.05 -14.06
CA ALA A 143 -21.84 0.24 -14.81
C ALA A 143 -21.08 -0.76 -15.73
N PRO A 144 -21.76 -1.78 -16.28
CA PRO A 144 -21.15 -2.68 -17.27
C PRO A 144 -20.57 -1.92 -18.47
N GLY A 145 -19.53 -2.45 -19.09
CA GLY A 145 -18.96 -1.85 -20.31
C GLY A 145 -18.11 -0.60 -20.11
N SER A 146 -17.64 -0.34 -18.88
CA SER A 146 -16.91 0.88 -18.48
C SER A 146 -17.77 2.14 -18.37
N ASP A 147 -19.09 2.02 -18.48
CA ASP A 147 -20.02 3.13 -18.31
C ASP A 147 -20.12 3.59 -16.85
N VAL A 148 -20.70 4.78 -16.64
CA VAL A 148 -20.97 5.34 -15.31
C VAL A 148 -22.46 5.65 -15.16
N ALA A 149 -23.05 5.22 -14.06
CA ALA A 149 -24.40 5.60 -13.68
C ALA A 149 -24.36 6.77 -12.69
N LEU A 150 -24.99 7.89 -13.07
CA LEU A 150 -25.32 8.98 -12.17
C LEU A 150 -26.53 8.58 -11.33
N VAL A 151 -26.44 8.69 -10.02
CA VAL A 151 -27.56 8.43 -9.10
C VAL A 151 -27.89 9.72 -8.38
N PHE A 152 -29.15 10.13 -8.46
CA PHE A 152 -29.67 11.35 -7.84
C PHE A 152 -30.37 11.04 -6.50
N ASP A 153 -30.58 12.05 -5.68
CA ASP A 153 -31.25 11.96 -4.38
C ASP A 153 -32.74 11.62 -4.42
N ASN A 154 -33.43 11.83 -5.54
CA ASN A 154 -34.78 11.30 -5.77
C ASN A 154 -34.78 9.83 -6.21
N GLY A 155 -33.61 9.19 -6.28
CA GLY A 155 -33.46 7.80 -6.72
C GLY A 155 -33.37 7.61 -8.23
N GLU A 156 -33.52 8.68 -9.03
CA GLU A 156 -33.35 8.62 -10.48
C GLU A 156 -31.93 8.20 -10.85
N ARG A 157 -31.82 7.52 -12.00
CA ARG A 157 -30.54 7.01 -12.50
C ARG A 157 -30.37 7.33 -13.97
N GLN A 158 -29.22 7.94 -14.31
CA GLN A 158 -28.87 8.20 -15.70
C GLN A 158 -27.53 7.57 -16.06
N LEU A 159 -27.54 6.72 -17.08
CA LEU A 159 -26.33 6.13 -17.64
C LEU A 159 -25.61 7.12 -18.56
N VAL A 160 -24.32 7.32 -18.30
CA VAL A 160 -23.37 8.01 -19.17
C VAL A 160 -22.44 6.95 -19.75
N ARG A 161 -22.47 6.84 -21.08
CA ARG A 161 -21.66 5.86 -21.81
C ARG A 161 -20.20 6.28 -21.85
N PHE A 162 -19.32 5.32 -22.13
CA PHE A 162 -17.88 5.52 -22.28
C PHE A 162 -17.50 6.78 -23.06
N GLU A 163 -18.17 7.08 -24.18
CA GLU A 163 -17.86 8.25 -25.03
C GLU A 163 -18.15 9.61 -24.37
N GLY A 164 -18.97 9.64 -23.32
CA GLY A 164 -19.31 10.84 -22.56
C GLY A 164 -18.49 11.02 -21.28
N LEU A 165 -17.64 10.06 -20.92
CA LEU A 165 -16.95 10.08 -19.62
C LEU A 165 -15.95 11.22 -19.50
N ASP A 166 -15.25 11.58 -20.56
CA ASP A 166 -14.32 12.71 -20.51
C ASP A 166 -15.05 14.05 -20.28
N VAL A 167 -16.21 14.22 -20.90
CA VAL A 167 -17.06 15.42 -20.71
C VAL A 167 -17.56 15.48 -19.26
N LEU A 168 -18.09 14.37 -18.74
CA LEU A 168 -18.54 14.26 -17.35
C LEU A 168 -17.39 14.53 -16.36
N ARG A 169 -16.22 13.96 -16.61
CA ARG A 169 -15.02 14.12 -15.78
C ARG A 169 -14.59 15.58 -15.71
N GLN A 170 -14.51 16.25 -16.87
CA GLN A 170 -14.15 17.66 -16.96
C GLN A 170 -15.19 18.56 -16.28
N SER A 171 -16.49 18.30 -16.49
CA SER A 171 -17.54 19.13 -15.90
C SER A 171 -17.61 19.02 -14.37
N LEU A 172 -17.28 17.85 -13.82
CA LEU A 172 -17.18 17.65 -12.38
C LEU A 172 -15.85 18.13 -11.78
N GLY A 173 -14.87 18.51 -12.60
CA GLY A 173 -13.53 18.90 -12.15
C GLY A 173 -12.78 17.76 -11.47
N LEU A 174 -13.01 16.51 -11.90
CA LEU A 174 -12.40 15.32 -11.30
C LEU A 174 -11.19 14.83 -12.12
N GLU A 175 -10.17 14.35 -11.42
CA GLU A 175 -9.05 13.65 -12.07
C GLU A 175 -9.48 12.28 -12.59
N ASN A 176 -10.34 11.59 -11.82
CA ASN A 176 -10.81 10.24 -12.12
C ASN A 176 -12.26 10.06 -11.64
N LEU A 177 -13.11 9.43 -12.46
CA LEU A 177 -14.53 9.15 -12.14
C LEU A 177 -14.73 7.89 -11.28
N PHE A 178 -13.71 7.07 -11.12
CA PHE A 178 -13.78 5.76 -10.46
C PHE A 178 -13.09 5.75 -9.09
N GLY A 179 -12.36 6.80 -8.73
CA GLY A 179 -11.80 6.94 -7.39
C GLY A 179 -11.00 8.20 -7.18
N LEU A 180 -10.71 8.48 -5.91
CA LEU A 180 -9.90 9.63 -5.50
C LEU A 180 -8.58 9.13 -4.92
N GLY A 181 -7.47 9.76 -5.36
CA GLY A 181 -6.10 9.56 -4.86
C GLY A 181 -5.57 8.12 -5.01
N ASN A 182 -5.07 7.53 -3.92
CA ASN A 182 -4.33 6.27 -3.98
C ASN A 182 -5.22 5.08 -4.37
N GLN A 183 -5.00 4.57 -5.59
CA GLN A 183 -5.77 3.47 -6.19
C GLN A 183 -5.74 2.19 -5.34
N ALA A 184 -4.64 1.90 -4.64
CA ALA A 184 -4.55 0.68 -3.84
C ALA A 184 -5.54 0.69 -2.66
N LEU A 185 -5.76 1.84 -2.01
CA LEU A 185 -6.73 1.95 -0.92
C LEU A 185 -8.13 1.58 -1.39
N TRP A 186 -8.48 1.98 -2.62
CA TRP A 186 -9.75 1.63 -3.23
C TRP A 186 -9.81 0.17 -3.68
N THR A 187 -8.79 -0.33 -4.38
CA THR A 187 -8.73 -1.71 -4.88
C THR A 187 -8.92 -2.74 -3.76
N TYR A 188 -8.42 -2.44 -2.56
CA TYR A 188 -8.55 -3.31 -1.38
C TYR A 188 -9.60 -2.83 -0.36
N HIS A 189 -10.40 -1.81 -0.71
CA HIS A 189 -11.45 -1.22 0.12
C HIS A 189 -11.00 -0.90 1.57
N LEU A 190 -9.79 -0.35 1.71
CA LEU A 190 -9.16 -0.05 3.00
C LEU A 190 -9.75 1.20 3.64
N ARG A 191 -10.34 1.03 4.82
CA ARG A 191 -11.07 2.07 5.55
C ARG A 191 -10.87 1.95 7.06
N ASP A 192 -11.05 3.09 7.72
CA ASP A 192 -11.04 3.21 9.17
C ASP A 192 -12.38 2.72 9.74
N PHE A 193 -12.34 2.17 10.96
CA PHE A 193 -13.53 1.73 11.70
C PHE A 193 -13.57 2.38 13.09
N PRO A 194 -14.74 2.83 13.57
CA PRO A 194 -14.90 3.43 14.88
C PRO A 194 -14.85 2.41 16.03
N PHE A 195 -14.62 1.14 15.72
CA PHE A 195 -14.57 0.03 16.65
C PHE A 195 -13.45 -0.94 16.25
N GLU A 196 -13.01 -1.76 17.19
CA GLU A 196 -11.98 -2.76 16.93
C GLU A 196 -12.55 -3.99 16.20
N LEU A 197 -11.96 -4.32 15.03
CA LEU A 197 -12.40 -5.45 14.21
C LEU A 197 -12.22 -6.79 14.92
N SER A 198 -11.17 -6.92 15.75
CA SER A 198 -10.88 -8.13 16.52
C SER A 198 -11.99 -8.45 17.53
N ALA A 199 -12.68 -7.43 18.05
CA ALA A 199 -13.77 -7.52 19.02
C ALA A 199 -15.16 -7.64 18.37
N CYS A 200 -15.28 -7.44 17.05
CA CYS A 200 -16.57 -7.53 16.35
C CYS A 200 -17.16 -8.95 16.33
N SER A 201 -18.49 -9.04 16.37
CA SER A 201 -19.20 -10.30 16.13
C SER A 201 -18.94 -10.83 14.72
N GLY A 202 -19.02 -12.15 14.54
CA GLY A 202 -18.80 -12.77 13.23
C GLY A 202 -19.86 -12.40 12.18
N GLU A 203 -21.10 -12.16 12.61
CA GLU A 203 -22.17 -11.65 11.75
C GLU A 203 -21.83 -10.26 11.23
N ARG A 204 -21.43 -9.34 12.11
CA ARG A 204 -21.04 -7.99 11.72
C ARG A 204 -19.85 -7.98 10.75
N LEU A 205 -18.86 -8.85 10.98
CA LEU A 205 -17.74 -8.98 10.05
C LEU A 205 -18.18 -9.46 8.66
N ARG A 206 -19.14 -10.39 8.57
CA ARG A 206 -19.69 -10.84 7.27
C ARG A 206 -20.51 -9.77 6.56
N GLU A 207 -21.21 -8.93 7.30
CA GLU A 207 -21.93 -7.79 6.71
C GLU A 207 -20.97 -6.75 6.13
N LEU A 208 -19.85 -6.52 6.81
CA LEU A 208 -18.87 -5.48 6.44
C LEU A 208 -17.96 -5.91 5.29
N PHE A 209 -17.66 -7.20 5.17
CA PHE A 209 -16.64 -7.70 4.25
C PHE A 209 -17.21 -8.80 3.35
N PRO A 210 -17.13 -8.64 2.02
CA PRO A 210 -17.60 -9.65 1.07
C PRO A 210 -16.66 -10.86 1.00
N ASP A 211 -15.38 -10.69 1.31
CA ASP A 211 -14.38 -11.74 1.22
C ASP A 211 -13.26 -11.63 2.27
N LEU A 212 -12.46 -12.71 2.36
CA LEU A 212 -11.37 -12.86 3.31
C LEU A 212 -10.22 -11.86 3.07
N ARG A 213 -9.94 -11.47 1.81
CA ARG A 213 -8.83 -10.56 1.49
C ARG A 213 -9.16 -9.15 1.96
N GLU A 214 -10.39 -8.69 1.76
CA GLU A 214 -10.84 -7.38 2.23
C GLU A 214 -10.80 -7.31 3.77
N LEU A 215 -11.26 -8.37 4.45
CA LEU A 215 -11.17 -8.47 5.91
C LEU A 215 -9.72 -8.40 6.40
N ILE A 216 -8.82 -9.21 5.83
CA ILE A 216 -7.39 -9.22 6.20
C ILE A 216 -6.76 -7.84 5.96
N GLY A 217 -7.02 -7.23 4.80
CA GLY A 217 -6.48 -5.92 4.45
C GLY A 217 -6.91 -4.84 5.45
N ASN A 218 -8.18 -4.85 5.87
CA ASN A 218 -8.69 -3.89 6.84
C ASN A 218 -8.20 -4.13 8.28
N PHE A 219 -7.90 -5.38 8.67
CA PHE A 219 -7.17 -5.65 9.92
C PHE A 219 -5.79 -4.99 9.92
N LEU A 220 -5.01 -5.21 8.86
CA LEU A 220 -3.70 -4.59 8.70
C LEU A 220 -3.81 -3.06 8.69
N TRP A 221 -4.79 -2.51 7.98
CA TRP A 221 -5.06 -1.07 7.96
C TRP A 221 -5.39 -0.50 9.34
N GLN A 222 -6.26 -1.18 10.11
CA GLN A 222 -6.60 -0.76 11.46
C GLN A 222 -5.38 -0.79 12.39
N ALA A 223 -4.51 -1.78 12.27
CA ALA A 223 -3.27 -1.84 13.05
C ALA A 223 -2.37 -0.61 12.78
N ILE A 224 -2.20 -0.21 11.51
CA ILE A 224 -1.49 1.02 11.15
C ILE A 224 -2.15 2.25 11.78
N ALA A 225 -3.48 2.35 11.67
CA ALA A 225 -4.21 3.48 12.21
C ALA A 225 -4.03 3.61 13.73
N TYR A 226 -4.03 2.49 14.46
CA TYR A 226 -3.82 2.46 15.90
C TYR A 226 -2.38 2.82 16.27
N GLN A 227 -1.38 2.22 15.61
CA GLN A 227 0.04 2.53 15.83
C GLN A 227 0.33 4.03 15.62
N ARG A 228 -0.23 4.63 14.57
CA ARG A 228 -0.07 6.07 14.29
C ARG A 228 -0.77 6.98 15.30
N GLN A 229 -1.81 6.49 15.96
CA GLN A 229 -2.46 7.19 17.09
C GLN A 229 -1.71 6.98 18.41
N GLY A 230 -0.60 6.21 18.42
CA GLY A 230 0.14 5.87 19.62
C GLY A 230 -0.55 4.85 20.51
N LEU A 231 -1.52 4.10 19.96
CA LEU A 231 -2.19 3.02 20.67
C LEU A 231 -1.31 1.77 20.61
N ASP A 232 -0.98 1.23 21.77
CA ASP A 232 -0.32 -0.07 21.88
C ASP A 232 -1.35 -1.17 21.58
N LEU A 233 -1.02 -2.04 20.62
CA LEU A 233 -1.88 -3.16 20.27
C LEU A 233 -1.79 -4.28 21.31
N GLU A 234 -0.78 -4.30 22.20
CA GLU A 234 -0.48 -5.40 23.15
C GLU A 234 -0.28 -6.79 22.49
N TYR A 235 -0.47 -6.89 21.18
CA TYR A 235 -0.36 -8.11 20.38
C TYR A 235 0.35 -7.84 19.06
N GLY A 236 0.74 -8.92 18.41
CA GLY A 236 1.11 -8.86 17.00
C GLY A 236 2.46 -8.22 16.70
N ALA A 237 3.35 -8.07 17.69
CA ALA A 237 4.73 -7.66 17.46
C ALA A 237 5.51 -8.62 16.53
N GLN A 238 4.98 -9.79 16.22
CA GLN A 238 5.52 -10.71 15.21
C GLN A 238 4.46 -10.95 14.14
N ILE A 239 4.87 -11.11 12.87
CA ILE A 239 3.99 -11.44 11.74
C ILE A 239 3.11 -12.65 12.08
N ARG A 240 3.73 -13.68 12.68
CA ARG A 240 3.05 -14.91 13.09
C ARG A 240 2.09 -14.65 14.25
N GLY A 241 2.52 -13.90 15.26
CA GLY A 241 1.68 -13.53 16.39
C GLY A 241 0.43 -12.76 15.96
N TYR A 242 0.58 -11.82 15.02
CA TYR A 242 -0.52 -11.04 14.46
C TYR A 242 -1.53 -11.93 13.72
N TRP A 243 -1.07 -12.96 13.01
CA TRP A 243 -1.98 -13.95 12.44
C TRP A 243 -2.78 -14.68 13.54
N TYR A 244 -2.12 -15.21 14.57
CA TYR A 244 -2.81 -16.08 15.53
C TYR A 244 -3.68 -15.36 16.56
N PHE A 245 -3.38 -14.09 16.89
CA PHE A 245 -4.07 -13.39 17.97
C PHE A 245 -5.30 -12.60 17.48
N PRO A 246 -5.17 -11.46 16.77
CA PRO A 246 -6.35 -10.71 16.33
C PRO A 246 -7.05 -11.36 15.13
N LEU A 247 -6.28 -11.87 14.16
CA LEU A 247 -6.82 -12.16 12.83
C LEU A 247 -7.46 -13.54 12.70
N CYS A 248 -6.72 -14.61 13.03
CA CYS A 248 -7.19 -15.99 12.90
C CYS A 248 -8.52 -16.22 13.63
N PRO A 249 -8.70 -15.81 14.90
CA PRO A 249 -9.99 -15.96 15.58
C PRO A 249 -11.12 -15.18 14.91
N ALA A 250 -10.86 -13.99 14.38
CA ALA A 250 -11.86 -13.18 13.69
C ALA A 250 -12.32 -13.82 12.37
N VAL A 251 -11.40 -14.33 11.55
CA VAL A 251 -11.76 -15.00 10.28
C VAL A 251 -12.52 -16.31 10.51
N PHE A 252 -12.20 -17.04 11.58
CA PHE A 252 -12.97 -18.21 12.02
C PHE A 252 -14.37 -17.82 12.49
N ARG A 253 -14.47 -16.81 13.35
CA ARG A 253 -15.74 -16.34 13.92
C ARG A 253 -16.67 -15.80 12.84
N ALA A 254 -16.12 -15.12 11.84
CA ALA A 254 -16.85 -14.64 10.67
C ALA A 254 -17.22 -15.77 9.68
N GLY A 255 -16.73 -17.00 9.87
CA GLY A 255 -17.07 -18.13 9.00
C GLY A 255 -16.41 -18.10 7.62
N PHE A 256 -15.37 -17.29 7.41
CA PHE A 256 -14.60 -17.29 6.16
C PHE A 256 -13.74 -18.55 6.00
N ILE A 257 -13.38 -19.21 7.10
CA ILE A 257 -12.50 -20.38 7.10
C ILE A 257 -12.94 -21.44 8.10
N THR A 258 -12.57 -22.69 7.82
CA THR A 258 -12.64 -23.81 8.77
C THR A 258 -11.23 -24.23 9.23
N ARG A 259 -11.16 -25.23 10.12
CA ARG A 259 -9.86 -25.75 10.59
C ARG A 259 -8.99 -26.29 9.45
N ARG A 260 -9.61 -26.77 8.38
CA ARG A 260 -8.93 -27.32 7.19
C ARG A 260 -8.33 -26.22 6.32
N ASP A 261 -8.93 -25.03 6.31
CA ASP A 261 -8.54 -23.92 5.43
C ASP A 261 -7.50 -22.98 6.07
N LYS A 262 -7.15 -23.22 7.34
CA LYS A 262 -6.30 -22.35 8.15
C LYS A 262 -4.96 -22.03 7.48
N GLU A 263 -4.33 -23.00 6.86
CA GLU A 263 -3.03 -22.81 6.21
C GLU A 263 -3.17 -21.99 4.92
N GLN A 264 -4.19 -22.26 4.12
CA GLN A 264 -4.49 -21.48 2.92
C GLN A 264 -4.79 -20.01 3.26
N ALA A 265 -5.52 -19.77 4.34
CA ALA A 265 -5.83 -18.43 4.83
C ALA A 265 -4.58 -17.69 5.34
N ARG A 266 -3.65 -18.42 5.98
CA ARG A 266 -2.34 -17.88 6.37
C ARG A 266 -1.53 -17.44 5.15
N LEU A 267 -1.55 -18.21 4.07
CA LEU A 267 -0.90 -17.83 2.81
C LEU A 267 -1.53 -16.58 2.18
N ILE A 268 -2.87 -16.45 2.23
CA ILE A 268 -3.56 -15.23 1.78
C ILE A 268 -3.15 -14.02 2.62
N TYR A 269 -2.98 -14.19 3.93
CA TYR A 269 -2.46 -13.14 4.81
C TYR A 269 -1.04 -12.70 4.43
N GLU A 270 -0.13 -13.64 4.19
CA GLU A 270 1.23 -13.34 3.74
C GLU A 270 1.26 -12.68 2.37
N GLU A 271 0.39 -13.12 1.45
CA GLU A 271 0.19 -12.49 0.14
C GLU A 271 -0.30 -11.04 0.29
N MET A 272 -1.25 -10.78 1.20
CA MET A 272 -1.74 -9.43 1.47
C MET A 272 -0.65 -8.52 2.05
N LEU A 273 0.21 -9.03 2.95
CA LEU A 273 1.40 -8.28 3.38
C LEU A 273 2.31 -7.96 2.19
N GLY A 274 2.59 -8.94 1.34
CA GLY A 274 3.39 -8.77 0.12
C GLY A 274 2.81 -7.72 -0.83
N LYS A 275 1.48 -7.68 -0.98
CA LYS A 275 0.77 -6.69 -1.80
C LYS A 275 0.81 -5.30 -1.18
N LEU A 276 0.33 -5.14 0.06
CA LEU A 276 0.16 -3.81 0.67
C LEU A 276 1.50 -3.15 1.00
N ILE A 277 2.46 -3.94 1.51
CA ILE A 277 3.80 -3.46 1.82
C ILE A 277 4.65 -3.52 0.55
N GLY A 278 4.86 -4.70 -0.04
CA GLY A 278 5.76 -4.88 -1.18
C GLY A 278 5.31 -4.17 -2.46
N GLU A 279 4.19 -4.55 -3.05
CA GLU A 279 3.79 -4.03 -4.37
C GLU A 279 3.28 -2.58 -4.31
N GLN A 280 2.35 -2.31 -3.40
CA GLN A 280 1.62 -1.04 -3.33
C GLN A 280 2.31 0.03 -2.49
N ARG A 281 3.26 -0.38 -1.64
CA ARG A 281 4.06 0.53 -0.78
C ARG A 281 3.20 1.47 0.06
N LEU A 282 2.08 0.95 0.57
CA LEU A 282 1.16 1.77 1.38
C LEU A 282 1.76 2.11 2.75
N PHE A 283 2.51 1.18 3.31
CA PHE A 283 3.17 1.29 4.61
C PHE A 283 4.27 0.23 4.69
N ASP A 284 5.07 0.30 5.75
CA ASP A 284 6.18 -0.61 6.03
C ASP A 284 5.80 -1.66 7.11
N TYR A 285 6.63 -2.69 7.30
CA TYR A 285 6.44 -3.65 8.40
C TYR A 285 6.59 -2.97 9.77
N SER A 286 7.50 -2.01 9.91
CA SER A 286 7.64 -1.26 11.17
C SER A 286 6.41 -0.43 11.51
N ASP A 287 5.66 0.02 10.50
CA ASP A 287 4.45 0.81 10.74
C ASP A 287 3.34 -0.04 11.38
N LEU A 288 3.36 -1.37 11.17
CA LEU A 288 2.46 -2.32 11.84
C LEU A 288 2.89 -2.64 13.28
N GLY A 289 4.05 -2.14 13.72
CA GLY A 289 4.66 -2.53 14.99
C GLY A 289 5.33 -3.91 14.98
N PHE A 290 5.55 -4.51 13.81
CA PHE A 290 6.20 -5.83 13.72
C PHE A 290 7.68 -5.72 13.95
N GLU A 291 8.22 -6.46 14.91
CA GLU A 291 9.65 -6.59 15.13
C GLU A 291 10.31 -7.61 14.20
N GLU A 292 11.57 -7.35 13.87
CA GLU A 292 12.42 -8.34 13.22
C GLU A 292 12.87 -9.41 14.24
N GLU A 293 12.59 -10.67 13.98
CA GLU A 293 12.96 -11.79 14.86
C GLU A 293 14.47 -12.13 14.77
N GLU A 294 15.08 -11.93 13.60
CA GLU A 294 16.43 -12.41 13.28
C GLU A 294 17.52 -11.34 13.45
N LYS A 295 17.44 -10.51 14.50
CA LYS A 295 18.35 -9.37 14.75
C LYS A 295 19.84 -9.76 14.86
N HIS A 296 20.15 -11.03 15.11
CA HIS A 296 21.51 -11.58 15.23
C HIS A 296 22.18 -11.88 13.89
N PHE A 297 21.45 -11.79 12.77
CA PHE A 297 22.01 -11.99 11.42
C PHE A 297 22.48 -10.70 10.74
N ARG A 298 22.54 -9.58 11.47
CA ARG A 298 22.98 -8.29 10.92
C ARG A 298 24.09 -7.67 11.75
N HIS A 299 24.99 -6.99 11.06
CA HIS A 299 26.07 -6.21 11.64
C HIS A 299 26.22 -4.89 10.89
N TYR A 300 26.50 -3.81 11.61
CA TYR A 300 26.71 -2.47 11.05
C TYR A 300 28.16 -2.07 11.29
N GLY A 301 28.96 -2.06 10.22
CA GLY A 301 30.36 -1.66 10.24
C GLY A 301 30.55 -0.20 9.82
N ARG A 302 31.81 0.26 9.88
CA ARG A 302 32.23 1.64 9.53
C ARG A 302 32.40 1.92 8.04
N LEU A 303 32.43 0.90 7.19
CA LEU A 303 32.58 1.04 5.74
C LEU A 303 31.19 1.03 5.07
N PRO A 304 30.99 1.82 4.00
CA PRO A 304 29.74 1.84 3.21
C PRO A 304 29.65 0.61 2.28
N VAL A 305 29.89 -0.57 2.83
CA VAL A 305 29.91 -1.85 2.12
C VAL A 305 29.05 -2.84 2.88
N VAL A 306 28.14 -3.50 2.18
CA VAL A 306 27.30 -4.58 2.70
C VAL A 306 27.81 -5.91 2.17
N LEU A 307 28.30 -6.76 3.06
CA LEU A 307 28.55 -8.17 2.80
C LEU A 307 27.24 -8.95 2.99
N MET A 308 26.58 -9.30 1.89
CA MET A 308 25.42 -10.18 1.90
C MET A 308 25.86 -11.63 1.96
N VAL A 309 25.23 -12.43 2.83
CA VAL A 309 25.59 -13.83 3.04
C VAL A 309 24.34 -14.69 2.98
N GLU A 310 24.28 -15.63 2.04
CA GLU A 310 23.07 -16.44 1.88
C GLU A 310 22.93 -17.50 2.99
N LYS A 311 24.01 -18.22 3.30
CA LYS A 311 23.93 -19.43 4.14
C LYS A 311 24.30 -19.15 5.59
N LYS A 312 23.42 -19.53 6.52
CA LYS A 312 23.68 -19.47 7.98
C LYS A 312 24.91 -20.28 8.39
N SER A 313 25.28 -21.33 7.64
CA SER A 313 26.50 -22.11 7.89
C SER A 313 27.80 -21.32 7.66
N LEU A 314 27.75 -20.17 6.98
CA LEU A 314 28.90 -19.31 6.72
C LEU A 314 29.12 -18.26 7.81
N LEU A 315 28.23 -18.12 8.79
CA LEU A 315 28.28 -17.05 9.80
C LEU A 315 29.62 -16.96 10.54
N LYS A 316 30.19 -18.10 10.96
CA LYS A 316 31.52 -18.13 11.61
C LYS A 316 32.63 -17.52 10.74
N ARG A 317 32.54 -17.64 9.42
CA ARG A 317 33.50 -17.02 8.50
C ARG A 317 33.25 -15.52 8.40
N VAL A 318 31.99 -15.11 8.38
CA VAL A 318 31.59 -13.71 8.32
C VAL A 318 32.03 -12.96 9.56
N GLU A 319 31.89 -13.56 10.75
CA GLU A 319 32.39 -13.01 12.02
C GLU A 319 33.88 -12.65 11.94
N ALA A 320 34.68 -13.49 11.27
CA ALA A 320 36.12 -13.26 11.07
C ALA A 320 36.46 -12.20 9.99
N LEU A 321 35.45 -11.60 9.35
CA LEU A 321 35.58 -10.53 8.36
C LEU A 321 35.05 -9.19 8.88
N LEU A 322 34.34 -9.18 10.01
CA LEU A 322 33.72 -7.96 10.56
C LEU A 322 34.77 -6.94 11.02
N ASP A 323 35.99 -7.39 11.35
CA ASP A 323 37.14 -6.53 11.69
C ASP A 323 37.53 -5.59 10.53
N LEU A 324 37.23 -5.96 9.28
CA LEU A 324 37.42 -5.10 8.12
C LEU A 324 36.49 -3.86 8.15
N GLY A 325 35.46 -3.89 8.98
CA GLY A 325 34.53 -2.78 9.17
C GLY A 325 33.38 -2.75 8.17
N VAL A 326 33.10 -3.85 7.46
CA VAL A 326 31.94 -3.96 6.57
C VAL A 326 30.64 -4.11 7.37
N CYS A 327 29.52 -3.65 6.82
CA CYS A 327 28.19 -4.10 7.25
C CYS A 327 27.96 -5.52 6.75
N ALA A 328 27.20 -6.34 7.46
CA ALA A 328 26.88 -7.70 7.04
C ALA A 328 25.41 -8.02 7.27
N LEU A 329 24.82 -8.78 6.34
CA LEU A 329 23.47 -9.32 6.47
C LEU A 329 23.45 -10.78 6.01
N CYS A 330 23.09 -11.69 6.91
CA CYS A 330 22.83 -13.07 6.56
C CYS A 330 21.33 -13.29 6.28
N THR A 331 20.99 -13.73 5.08
CA THR A 331 19.60 -13.78 4.60
C THR A 331 18.95 -15.15 4.78
N GLY A 332 19.73 -16.22 4.94
CA GLY A 332 19.20 -17.59 5.06
C GLY A 332 18.52 -18.10 3.79
N GLY A 333 18.92 -17.60 2.62
CA GLY A 333 18.26 -17.81 1.32
C GLY A 333 17.92 -16.49 0.63
N THR A 334 16.82 -16.45 -0.12
CA THR A 334 16.31 -15.21 -0.75
C THR A 334 16.03 -14.14 0.31
N PRO A 335 16.52 -12.89 0.14
CA PRO A 335 16.27 -11.80 1.09
C PRO A 335 14.78 -11.58 1.32
N ARG A 336 14.36 -11.63 2.59
CA ARG A 336 12.98 -11.29 2.98
C ARG A 336 12.82 -9.78 3.05
N LEU A 337 11.65 -9.28 2.66
CA LEU A 337 11.38 -7.85 2.63
C LEU A 337 11.47 -7.23 4.04
N ILE A 338 10.91 -7.88 5.07
CA ILE A 338 10.98 -7.41 6.46
C ILE A 338 12.43 -7.29 6.96
N SER A 339 13.26 -8.31 6.76
CA SER A 339 14.67 -8.26 7.18
C SER A 339 15.44 -7.18 6.42
N SER A 340 15.13 -7.01 5.13
CA SER A 340 15.75 -5.97 4.30
C SER A 340 15.34 -4.57 4.73
N GLU A 341 14.08 -4.36 5.12
CA GLU A 341 13.58 -3.09 5.67
C GLU A 341 14.35 -2.70 6.93
N TYR A 342 14.39 -3.61 7.90
CA TYR A 342 15.01 -3.36 9.19
C TYR A 342 16.51 -3.16 9.07
N PHE A 343 17.16 -3.91 8.18
CA PHE A 343 18.56 -3.71 7.86
C PHE A 343 18.81 -2.36 7.19
N ALA A 344 18.00 -1.98 6.19
CA ALA A 344 18.11 -0.70 5.50
C ALA A 344 17.94 0.50 6.47
N LYS A 345 16.92 0.45 7.33
CA LYS A 345 16.68 1.48 8.36
C LYS A 345 17.84 1.61 9.34
N GLY A 346 18.50 0.50 9.70
CA GLY A 346 19.72 0.54 10.52
C GLY A 346 20.93 1.07 9.76
N LEU A 347 21.07 0.68 8.49
CA LEU A 347 22.16 1.11 7.61
C LEU A 347 22.16 2.62 7.39
N LEU A 348 20.99 3.22 7.16
CA LEU A 348 20.83 4.67 7.01
C LEU A 348 21.18 5.49 8.26
N ARG A 349 21.28 4.86 9.44
CA ARG A 349 21.71 5.53 10.68
C ARG A 349 23.23 5.62 10.78
N VAL A 350 23.95 4.76 10.08
CA VAL A 350 25.42 4.66 10.15
C VAL A 350 26.12 5.15 8.88
N HIS A 351 25.42 5.14 7.74
CA HIS A 351 25.96 5.56 6.45
C HIS A 351 25.05 6.54 5.75
N SER A 352 25.67 7.51 5.07
CA SER A 352 25.02 8.39 4.11
C SER A 352 25.75 8.26 2.76
N GLY A 353 24.99 8.18 1.67
CA GLY A 353 25.52 8.01 0.32
C GLY A 353 25.58 6.56 -0.18
N PRO A 354 26.23 6.33 -1.34
CA PRO A 354 26.17 5.06 -2.06
C PRO A 354 26.85 3.90 -1.34
N ILE A 355 26.10 2.82 -1.16
CA ILE A 355 26.54 1.54 -0.61
C ILE A 355 26.93 0.58 -1.72
N LEU A 356 28.08 -0.06 -1.56
CA LEU A 356 28.50 -1.21 -2.35
C LEU A 356 27.95 -2.50 -1.72
N VAL A 357 27.32 -3.37 -2.52
CA VAL A 357 26.90 -4.70 -2.08
C VAL A 357 27.86 -5.75 -2.62
N ILE A 358 28.49 -6.52 -1.73
CA ILE A 358 29.31 -7.68 -2.05
C ILE A 358 28.56 -8.93 -1.58
N ALA A 359 28.29 -9.85 -2.50
CA ALA A 359 27.54 -11.07 -2.25
C ALA A 359 28.48 -12.26 -2.01
N TYR A 360 28.45 -12.81 -0.80
CA TYR A 360 29.02 -14.11 -0.46
C TYR A 360 27.93 -15.18 -0.55
N VAL A 361 27.65 -15.56 -1.80
CA VAL A 361 26.57 -16.48 -2.21
C VAL A 361 27.14 -17.53 -3.15
N ASP A 362 26.36 -18.58 -3.43
CA ASP A 362 26.78 -19.58 -4.42
C ASP A 362 26.90 -18.91 -5.81
N TYR A 363 27.84 -19.40 -6.64
CA TYR A 363 27.95 -19.00 -8.03
C TYR A 363 26.98 -19.84 -8.86
N ASP A 364 25.70 -19.46 -8.76
CA ASP A 364 24.56 -20.08 -9.43
C ASP A 364 23.44 -19.03 -9.67
N PRO A 365 22.35 -19.37 -10.38
CA PRO A 365 21.25 -18.43 -10.62
C PRO A 365 20.55 -17.95 -9.34
N GLY A 366 20.49 -18.80 -8.30
CA GLY A 366 19.86 -18.50 -7.02
C GLY A 366 20.59 -17.41 -6.25
N GLY A 367 21.90 -17.59 -6.03
CA GLY A 367 22.77 -16.61 -5.41
C GLY A 367 22.83 -15.31 -6.21
N TRP A 368 22.89 -15.40 -7.54
CA TRP A 368 22.87 -14.23 -8.42
C TRP A 368 21.61 -13.37 -8.22
N TRP A 369 20.44 -14.02 -8.21
CA TRP A 369 19.15 -13.37 -8.01
C TRP A 369 18.97 -12.84 -6.59
N ALA A 370 19.45 -13.57 -5.58
CA ALA A 370 19.38 -13.18 -4.18
C ALA A 370 20.09 -11.84 -3.94
N ALA A 371 21.31 -11.68 -4.48
CA ALA A 371 22.08 -10.42 -4.37
C ALA A 371 21.32 -9.22 -4.99
N ARG A 372 20.74 -9.41 -6.17
CA ARG A 372 19.95 -8.37 -6.86
C ARG A 372 18.67 -8.02 -6.11
N THR A 373 18.03 -9.03 -5.53
CA THR A 373 16.84 -8.84 -4.70
C THR A 373 17.16 -7.96 -3.49
N LEU A 374 18.30 -8.19 -2.83
CA LEU A 374 18.72 -7.35 -1.71
C LEU A 374 18.96 -5.90 -2.17
N VAL A 375 19.70 -5.68 -3.27
CA VAL A 375 19.92 -4.33 -3.83
C VAL A 375 18.59 -3.63 -4.12
N SER A 376 17.63 -4.34 -4.72
CA SER A 376 16.28 -3.81 -4.98
C SER A 376 15.55 -3.42 -3.69
N HIS A 377 15.60 -4.27 -2.66
CA HIS A 377 15.01 -3.98 -1.36
C HIS A 377 15.68 -2.80 -0.65
N LEU A 378 17.01 -2.73 -0.63
CA LEU A 378 17.76 -1.63 -0.02
C LEU A 378 17.36 -0.28 -0.65
N ARG A 379 17.35 -0.22 -1.99
CA ARG A 379 16.94 0.98 -2.73
C ARG A 379 15.50 1.36 -2.48
N ARG A 380 14.61 0.38 -2.38
CA ARG A 380 13.20 0.60 -2.02
C ARG A 380 13.08 1.32 -0.67
N PHE A 381 13.92 0.95 0.30
CA PHE A 381 13.93 1.58 1.63
C PHE A 381 14.89 2.78 1.73
N GLY A 382 15.22 3.42 0.60
CA GLY A 382 15.94 4.69 0.57
C GLY A 382 17.46 4.57 0.69
N VAL A 383 18.03 3.37 0.72
CA VAL A 383 19.48 3.20 0.67
C VAL A 383 19.96 3.40 -0.77
N GLU A 384 20.83 4.37 -0.98
CA GLU A 384 21.53 4.49 -2.26
C GLU A 384 22.48 3.30 -2.43
N CYS A 385 22.31 2.54 -3.51
CA CYS A 385 23.16 1.40 -3.81
C CYS A 385 23.68 1.47 -5.25
N GLU A 386 24.91 1.00 -5.42
CA GLU A 386 25.42 0.61 -6.73
C GLU A 386 24.50 -0.45 -7.34
N LEU A 387 24.16 -0.29 -8.63
CA LEU A 387 23.12 -1.12 -9.28
C LEU A 387 23.51 -2.59 -9.40
N ARG A 388 24.81 -2.86 -9.57
CA ARG A 388 25.33 -4.21 -9.74
C ARG A 388 26.06 -4.62 -8.46
N PRO A 389 25.58 -5.65 -7.74
CA PRO A 389 26.36 -6.23 -6.66
C PRO A 389 27.61 -6.90 -7.25
N LEU A 390 28.67 -6.96 -6.45
CA LEU A 390 29.84 -7.76 -6.77
C LEU A 390 29.76 -9.13 -6.11
N TYR A 391 30.39 -10.15 -6.68
CA TYR A 391 30.29 -11.52 -6.20
C TYR A 391 31.64 -12.01 -5.68
N LEU A 392 31.64 -12.45 -4.42
CA LEU A 392 32.86 -12.95 -3.75
C LEU A 392 33.22 -14.36 -4.20
N VAL A 393 32.27 -15.12 -4.73
CA VAL A 393 32.51 -16.45 -5.28
C VAL A 393 32.49 -16.34 -6.80
N GLU A 394 33.66 -16.47 -7.42
CA GLU A 394 33.83 -16.40 -8.87
C GLU A 394 34.82 -17.50 -9.32
N PRO A 395 34.70 -18.05 -10.54
CA PRO A 395 35.54 -19.15 -11.01
C PRO A 395 37.04 -18.83 -10.98
N SER A 396 37.42 -17.56 -11.21
CA SER A 396 38.80 -17.09 -11.18
C SER A 396 39.49 -17.24 -9.81
N ARG A 397 38.73 -17.45 -8.73
CA ARG A 397 39.27 -17.63 -7.37
C ARG A 397 39.58 -19.08 -7.04
N TYR A 398 39.35 -20.02 -7.95
CA TYR A 398 39.57 -21.44 -7.78
C TYR A 398 40.67 -21.96 -8.71
N THR A 399 41.37 -23.01 -8.30
CA THR A 399 42.25 -23.74 -9.22
C THR A 399 41.42 -24.58 -10.19
N ALA A 400 42.01 -24.97 -11.33
CA ALA A 400 41.36 -25.86 -12.28
C ALA A 400 40.95 -27.21 -11.64
N GLU A 401 41.76 -27.71 -10.70
CA GLU A 401 41.45 -28.93 -9.94
C GLU A 401 40.23 -28.73 -9.03
N GLU A 402 40.15 -27.61 -8.31
CA GLU A 402 39.00 -27.29 -7.46
C GLU A 402 37.71 -27.13 -8.27
N LEU A 403 37.78 -26.49 -9.44
CA LEU A 403 36.64 -26.36 -10.35
C LEU A 403 36.23 -27.73 -10.90
N GLY A 404 37.18 -28.62 -11.16
CA GLY A 404 36.92 -30.01 -11.54
C GLY A 404 36.20 -30.80 -10.45
N LEU A 405 36.65 -30.66 -9.19
CA LEU A 405 36.13 -31.41 -8.04
C LEU A 405 34.80 -30.88 -7.49
N TYR A 406 34.63 -29.56 -7.45
CA TYR A 406 33.51 -28.90 -6.77
C TYR A 406 32.50 -28.24 -7.70
N GLY A 407 32.83 -28.08 -8.98
CA GLY A 407 31.89 -27.57 -9.97
C GLY A 407 30.80 -28.60 -10.27
N LEU A 408 29.55 -28.20 -10.22
CA LEU A 408 28.38 -29.06 -10.48
C LEU A 408 27.71 -28.64 -11.78
N PRO A 409 27.01 -29.54 -12.50
CA PRO A 409 26.17 -29.13 -13.61
C PRO A 409 25.09 -28.15 -13.12
N LEU A 410 24.79 -27.14 -13.93
CA LEU A 410 23.67 -26.24 -13.72
C LEU A 410 22.36 -27.03 -13.90
N ASP A 411 21.38 -26.76 -13.04
CA ASP A 411 20.03 -27.27 -13.22
C ASP A 411 19.35 -26.58 -14.41
N GLU A 412 19.04 -27.35 -15.46
CA GLU A 412 18.43 -26.83 -16.69
C GLU A 412 16.96 -26.44 -16.48
N ASP A 413 16.30 -26.98 -15.45
CA ASP A 413 14.91 -26.66 -15.11
C ASP A 413 14.77 -25.34 -14.33
N ASP A 414 15.89 -24.72 -13.89
CA ASP A 414 15.85 -23.41 -13.25
C ASP A 414 15.49 -22.33 -14.30
N PRO A 415 14.34 -21.63 -14.17
CA PRO A 415 13.91 -20.63 -15.14
C PRO A 415 14.86 -19.42 -15.24
N ARG A 416 15.82 -19.30 -14.32
CA ARG A 416 16.83 -18.23 -14.29
C ARG A 416 18.14 -18.66 -14.96
N ALA A 417 18.31 -19.93 -15.31
CA ALA A 417 19.54 -20.53 -15.81
C ALA A 417 20.10 -19.82 -17.04
N ASP A 418 19.25 -19.59 -18.05
CA ASP A 418 19.68 -18.97 -19.31
C ASP A 418 20.15 -17.53 -19.14
N GLY A 419 19.39 -16.72 -18.38
CA GLY A 419 19.77 -15.34 -18.09
C GLY A 419 21.06 -15.24 -17.30
N TRP A 420 21.25 -16.13 -16.32
CA TRP A 420 22.48 -16.22 -15.54
C TRP A 420 23.67 -16.66 -16.40
N PHE A 421 23.52 -17.70 -17.23
CA PHE A 421 24.61 -18.19 -18.07
C PHE A 421 25.02 -17.18 -19.14
N ALA A 422 24.05 -16.49 -19.75
CA ALA A 422 24.33 -15.43 -20.72
C ALA A 422 25.14 -14.27 -20.11
N GLU A 423 24.93 -13.98 -18.82
CA GLU A 423 25.63 -12.90 -18.13
C GLU A 423 27.00 -13.31 -17.57
N THR A 424 27.12 -14.54 -17.07
CA THR A 424 28.30 -14.99 -16.34
C THR A 424 29.25 -15.87 -17.14
N GLY A 425 28.77 -16.50 -18.22
CA GLY A 425 29.52 -17.50 -18.99
C GLY A 425 29.76 -18.82 -18.23
N GLY A 426 29.16 -19.00 -17.04
CA GLY A 426 29.34 -20.20 -16.22
C GLY A 426 30.78 -20.40 -15.74
N ILE A 427 31.22 -21.66 -15.70
CA ILE A 427 32.61 -22.03 -15.34
C ILE A 427 33.31 -22.51 -16.61
N ALA A 428 34.36 -21.81 -17.03
CA ALA A 428 35.12 -22.11 -18.24
C ALA A 428 34.26 -22.20 -19.54
N GLY A 429 33.16 -21.45 -19.61
CA GLY A 429 32.23 -21.48 -20.74
C GLY A 429 31.19 -22.60 -20.67
N GLU A 430 31.18 -23.40 -19.61
CA GLU A 430 30.22 -24.48 -19.40
C GLU A 430 29.12 -24.07 -18.42
N ARG A 431 27.91 -24.62 -18.60
CA ARG A 431 26.77 -24.47 -17.69
C ARG A 431 27.01 -25.23 -16.39
N ARG A 432 27.92 -24.71 -15.58
CA ARG A 432 28.32 -25.28 -14.29
C ARG A 432 28.31 -24.23 -13.20
N VAL A 433 27.96 -24.66 -11.99
CA VAL A 433 27.84 -23.83 -10.79
C VAL A 433 28.86 -24.25 -9.74
N ILE A 434 29.13 -23.39 -8.77
CA ILE A 434 29.98 -23.75 -7.61
C ILE A 434 29.45 -23.13 -6.32
N TYR A 435 29.41 -23.93 -5.26
CA TYR A 435 28.91 -23.47 -3.97
C TYR A 435 29.93 -22.62 -3.22
N ALA A 436 29.44 -21.57 -2.54
CA ALA A 436 30.22 -20.66 -1.69
C ALA A 436 30.99 -21.38 -0.57
N ASN A 437 30.44 -22.51 -0.13
CA ASN A 437 31.08 -23.38 0.85
C ASN A 437 32.43 -23.89 0.37
N SER A 438 32.65 -24.01 -0.95
CA SER A 438 33.88 -24.53 -1.54
C SER A 438 35.03 -23.52 -1.54
N LEU A 439 34.75 -22.22 -1.37
CA LEU A 439 35.83 -21.23 -1.18
C LEU A 439 36.40 -21.39 0.24
N ARG A 440 37.51 -22.12 0.36
CA ARG A 440 38.17 -22.47 1.63
C ARG A 440 39.68 -22.35 1.49
N PRO A 441 40.41 -22.05 2.58
CA PRO A 441 39.95 -21.77 3.95
C PRO A 441 39.40 -20.33 4.10
N ALA A 442 38.98 -19.95 5.30
CA ALA A 442 38.46 -18.59 5.59
C ALA A 442 39.46 -17.47 5.22
N ALA A 443 40.77 -17.76 5.29
CA ALA A 443 41.80 -16.82 4.84
C ALA A 443 41.68 -16.44 3.35
N ARG A 444 41.27 -17.37 2.48
CA ARG A 444 41.00 -17.08 1.04
C ARG A 444 39.79 -16.17 0.87
N VAL A 445 38.74 -16.38 1.67
CA VAL A 445 37.55 -15.51 1.68
C VAL A 445 37.94 -14.09 2.11
N ARG A 446 38.76 -13.97 3.16
CA ARG A 446 39.26 -12.67 3.63
C ARG A 446 40.11 -11.98 2.58
N ALA A 447 41.07 -12.69 1.97
CA ALA A 447 41.91 -12.13 0.92
C ALA A 447 41.08 -11.63 -0.27
N ALA A 448 40.11 -12.42 -0.73
CA ALA A 448 39.20 -12.02 -1.81
C ALA A 448 38.39 -10.77 -1.46
N LEU A 449 37.87 -10.67 -0.24
CA LEU A 449 37.14 -9.49 0.19
C LEU A 449 38.04 -8.26 0.26
N VAL A 450 39.25 -8.38 0.81
CA VAL A 450 40.24 -7.28 0.86
C VAL A 450 40.58 -6.80 -0.54
N GLU A 451 40.90 -7.70 -1.46
CA GLU A 451 41.19 -7.38 -2.86
C GLU A 451 40.04 -6.60 -3.52
N MET A 452 38.79 -7.05 -3.33
CA MET A 452 37.62 -6.34 -3.87
C MET A 452 37.47 -4.96 -3.25
N LEU A 453 37.64 -4.84 -1.92
CA LEU A 453 37.54 -3.56 -1.24
C LEU A 453 38.63 -2.56 -1.69
N GLU A 454 39.85 -3.03 -1.92
CA GLU A 454 40.96 -2.22 -2.44
C GLU A 454 40.68 -1.77 -3.88
N ARG A 455 40.23 -2.70 -4.74
CA ARG A 455 39.90 -2.40 -6.15
C ARG A 455 38.80 -1.34 -6.28
N GLU A 456 37.80 -1.39 -5.41
CA GLU A 456 36.70 -0.41 -5.38
C GLU A 456 37.03 0.85 -4.54
N GLY A 457 38.28 0.99 -4.07
CA GLY A 457 38.72 2.16 -3.30
C GLY A 457 38.03 2.35 -1.95
N ARG A 458 37.55 1.24 -1.33
CA ARG A 458 36.79 1.24 -0.08
C ARG A 458 37.65 1.01 1.17
N LEU A 459 38.84 0.44 1.01
CA LEU A 459 39.89 0.45 2.03
C LEU A 459 40.83 1.63 1.73
N GLY A 460 40.99 2.52 2.71
CA GLY A 460 41.97 3.61 2.62
C GLY A 460 43.38 3.03 2.45
N SER A 461 44.17 3.64 1.57
CA SER A 461 45.63 3.45 1.54
C SER A 461 46.28 4.06 2.76
#